data_AF-A0A2S9B8Q2-F1
#
_entry.id   AF-A0A2S9B8Q2-F1
#
_cell.length_a   1.000
_cell.length_b   1.000
_cell.length_c   1.000
_cell.angle_alpha   90.00
_cell.angle_beta   90.00
_cell.angle_gamma   90.00
#
_symmetry.space_group_name_H-M   'P 1'
#
loop_
_entity.id
_entity.type
_entity.pdbx_description
1 polymer ?
#
loop_
_entity_poly.entity_id
_entity_poly.type
_entity_poly.pdbx_seq_one_letter_code
_entity_poly.pdbx_strand_id
1 'polypeptide(L)'
;MGLIGKHEMLSTKDAAKIFSSKGINDVAHGDFDFVLKVANAFGDALGDVFSVEDVFQECYRRLKRSYKFEYYIKNVIAEKILLGRYSLNTATLLNEFRVGESKADSVILNGISTCYEIKSEYDSLNRLELQLSSYLKIFDKVNVVTTEGHLGKVEKIAPESVGILRLGKNDVLTAIRPASLSSEPMDVDILMASLRRNEYLSLVYELCGQIPVSTNTGIYDECRTLLRSVDSAKLRPAFCRVVKKSRKIDKGYVENLPKSLLVAGIEYRVPVASKAQLLQNLKIHFSKEALCTTPYSRRSVTN
;
A
#
# COMPACT_ATOMS: atom_id res chain seq x y z
N MET A 1 -43.82 25.52 -3.62
CA MET A 1 -43.40 24.23 -4.20
C MET A 1 -42.14 24.48 -5.00
N GLY A 2 -40.99 24.15 -4.42
CA GLY A 2 -39.68 24.41 -4.98
C GLY A 2 -38.68 23.65 -4.13
N LEU A 3 -38.44 22.40 -4.51
CA LEU A 3 -37.52 21.48 -3.85
C LEU A 3 -36.12 22.10 -3.87
N ILE A 4 -35.69 22.64 -2.73
CA ILE A 4 -34.28 22.87 -2.46
C ILE A 4 -33.64 21.49 -2.51
N GLY A 5 -32.92 21.21 -3.60
CA GLY A 5 -32.15 19.98 -3.73
C GLY A 5 -31.25 19.86 -2.52
N LYS A 6 -31.44 18.82 -1.70
CA LYS A 6 -30.46 18.42 -0.69
C LYS A 6 -29.16 18.17 -1.45
N HIS A 7 -28.22 19.11 -1.40
CA HIS A 7 -26.83 18.81 -1.74
C HIS A 7 -26.41 17.69 -0.80
N GLU A 8 -26.32 16.48 -1.33
CA GLU A 8 -25.89 15.31 -0.58
C GLU A 8 -24.44 15.59 -0.13
N MET A 9 -24.27 15.92 1.16
CA MET A 9 -22.95 16.18 1.72
C MET A 9 -22.10 14.93 1.53
N LEU A 10 -21.01 15.05 0.77
CA LEU A 10 -20.08 13.95 0.54
C LEU A 10 -19.50 13.52 1.89
N SER A 11 -19.77 12.28 2.31
CA SER A 11 -19.20 11.74 3.55
C SER A 11 -17.67 11.66 3.45
N THR A 12 -16.96 11.69 4.59
CA THR A 12 -15.50 11.47 4.61
C THR A 12 -15.12 10.12 3.98
N LYS A 13 -15.98 9.10 4.11
CA LYS A 13 -15.80 7.79 3.49
C LYS A 13 -15.93 7.85 1.97
N ASP A 14 -16.88 8.61 1.44
CA ASP A 14 -17.02 8.79 0.00
C ASP A 14 -15.88 9.62 -0.58
N ALA A 15 -15.46 10.68 0.13
CA ALA A 15 -14.30 11.48 -0.26
C ALA A 15 -13.01 10.65 -0.30
N ALA A 16 -12.88 9.60 0.53
CA ALA A 16 -11.74 8.69 0.50
C ALA A 16 -11.54 7.99 -0.86
N LYS A 17 -12.57 7.93 -1.71
CA LYS A 17 -12.48 7.35 -3.06
C LYS A 17 -11.50 8.09 -3.97
N ILE A 18 -11.08 9.32 -3.64
CA ILE A 18 -10.01 10.03 -4.39
C ILE A 18 -8.69 9.25 -4.32
N PHE A 19 -8.46 8.48 -3.25
CA PHE A 19 -7.27 7.65 -3.04
C PHE A 19 -7.37 6.26 -3.69
N SER A 20 -8.48 5.95 -4.37
CA SER A 20 -8.65 4.69 -5.09
C SER A 20 -7.84 4.68 -6.40
N SER A 21 -7.57 3.50 -6.94
CA SER A 21 -6.92 3.38 -8.25
C SER A 21 -7.63 4.22 -9.33
N LYS A 22 -8.97 4.23 -9.36
CA LYS A 22 -9.74 5.09 -10.26
C LYS A 22 -9.48 6.57 -10.01
N GLY A 23 -9.63 7.04 -8.77
CA GLY A 23 -9.44 8.46 -8.45
C GLY A 23 -8.04 8.97 -8.81
N ILE A 24 -7.01 8.17 -8.56
CA ILE A 24 -5.62 8.52 -8.93
C ILE A 24 -5.44 8.53 -10.44
N ASN A 25 -6.01 7.56 -11.17
CA ASN A 25 -5.93 7.53 -12.62
C ASN A 25 -6.74 8.67 -13.26
N ASP A 26 -7.92 9.01 -12.77
CA ASP A 26 -8.73 10.13 -13.28
C ASP A 26 -7.89 11.42 -13.23
N VAL A 27 -7.30 11.73 -12.07
CA VAL A 27 -6.41 12.89 -11.92
C VAL A 27 -5.19 12.79 -12.82
N ALA A 28 -4.57 11.62 -12.93
CA ALA A 28 -3.42 11.43 -13.82
C ALA A 28 -3.76 11.64 -15.30
N HIS A 29 -5.02 11.48 -15.72
CA HIS A 29 -5.48 11.72 -17.10
C HIS A 29 -6.16 13.08 -17.28
N GLY A 30 -6.15 13.94 -16.26
CA GLY A 30 -6.71 15.29 -16.32
C GLY A 30 -8.22 15.37 -16.10
N ASP A 31 -8.83 14.31 -15.57
CA ASP A 31 -10.20 14.34 -15.04
C ASP A 31 -10.16 14.76 -13.57
N PHE A 32 -10.72 15.94 -13.29
CA PHE A 32 -10.75 16.55 -11.97
C PHE A 32 -12.14 16.53 -11.35
N ASP A 33 -13.16 15.96 -11.99
CA ASP A 33 -14.55 16.12 -11.58
C ASP A 33 -14.78 15.63 -10.15
N PHE A 34 -14.25 14.46 -9.82
CA PHE A 34 -14.38 13.90 -8.48
C PHE A 34 -13.55 14.67 -7.45
N VAL A 35 -12.35 15.12 -7.80
CA VAL A 35 -11.52 15.97 -6.93
C VAL A 35 -12.22 17.29 -6.63
N LEU A 36 -12.81 17.95 -7.62
CA LEU A 36 -13.53 19.20 -7.43
C LEU A 36 -14.82 18.99 -6.62
N LYS A 37 -15.49 17.84 -6.77
CA LYS A 37 -16.60 17.45 -5.89
C LYS A 37 -16.15 17.33 -4.43
N VAL A 38 -14.98 16.75 -4.17
CA VAL A 38 -14.38 16.68 -2.83
C VAL A 38 -13.98 18.07 -2.32
N ALA A 39 -13.38 18.90 -3.17
CA ALA A 39 -13.02 20.27 -2.83
C ALA A 39 -14.24 21.10 -2.40
N ASN A 40 -15.36 20.99 -3.13
CA ASN A 40 -16.61 21.66 -2.78
C ASN A 40 -17.18 21.17 -1.43
N ALA A 41 -17.10 19.87 -1.15
CA ALA A 41 -17.53 19.33 0.15
C ALA A 41 -16.68 19.81 1.33
N PHE A 42 -15.41 20.16 1.08
CA PHE A 42 -14.43 20.59 2.08
C PHE A 42 -14.01 22.06 1.92
N GLY A 43 -14.81 22.86 1.23
CA GLY A 43 -14.44 24.20 0.78
C GLY A 43 -14.17 25.20 1.92
N ASP A 44 -14.63 24.91 3.13
CA ASP A 44 -14.35 25.68 4.35
C ASP A 44 -12.88 25.61 4.77
N ALA A 45 -12.16 24.54 4.42
CA ALA A 45 -10.78 24.32 4.81
C ALA A 45 -9.74 24.62 3.72
N LEU A 46 -10.18 24.89 2.49
CA LEU A 46 -9.32 25.25 1.36
C LEU A 46 -9.19 26.78 1.23
N GLY A 47 -8.09 27.28 0.67
CA GLY A 47 -7.95 28.70 0.31
C GLY A 47 -8.81 29.08 -0.91
N ASP A 48 -8.96 30.37 -1.18
CA ASP A 48 -9.76 30.86 -2.33
C ASP A 48 -9.21 30.37 -3.67
N VAL A 49 -7.88 30.23 -3.74
CA VAL A 49 -7.17 29.48 -4.77
C VAL A 49 -6.53 28.27 -4.10
N PHE A 50 -6.74 27.08 -4.65
CA PHE A 50 -6.23 25.82 -4.13
C PHE A 50 -5.75 24.92 -5.27
N SER A 51 -4.75 24.10 -4.99
CA SER A 51 -4.27 23.08 -5.93
C SER A 51 -5.00 21.74 -5.77
N VAL A 52 -4.89 20.86 -6.75
CA VAL A 52 -5.34 19.46 -6.64
C VAL A 52 -4.66 18.77 -5.44
N GLU A 53 -3.38 19.03 -5.21
CA GLU A 53 -2.65 18.52 -4.05
C GLU A 53 -3.30 18.95 -2.72
N ASP A 54 -3.72 20.22 -2.60
CA ASP A 54 -4.35 20.72 -1.38
C ASP A 54 -5.63 19.94 -1.05
N VAL A 55 -6.40 19.56 -2.07
CA VAL A 55 -7.61 18.73 -1.89
C VAL A 55 -7.24 17.34 -1.34
N PHE A 56 -6.20 16.70 -1.87
CA PHE A 56 -5.72 15.42 -1.35
C PHE A 56 -5.21 15.54 0.09
N GLN A 57 -4.44 16.58 0.39
CA GLN A 57 -3.90 16.81 1.73
C GLN A 57 -5.00 17.08 2.76
N GLU A 58 -5.98 17.91 2.40
CA GLU A 58 -7.11 18.21 3.27
C GLU A 58 -8.00 16.98 3.50
N CYS A 59 -8.30 16.22 2.43
CA CYS A 59 -9.04 14.97 2.56
C CYS A 59 -8.30 13.97 3.47
N TYR A 60 -6.99 13.79 3.28
CA TYR A 60 -6.17 12.92 4.12
C TYR A 60 -6.14 13.38 5.59
N ARG A 61 -6.07 14.70 5.84
CA ARG A 61 -6.14 15.30 7.17
C ARG A 61 -7.48 15.03 7.85
N ARG A 62 -8.59 15.02 7.11
CA ARG A 62 -9.92 14.65 7.64
C ARG A 62 -9.99 13.15 7.95
N LEU A 63 -9.51 12.29 7.06
CA LEU A 63 -9.44 10.83 7.28
C LEU A 63 -8.70 10.47 8.58
N LYS A 64 -7.57 11.14 8.85
CA LYS A 64 -6.80 10.98 10.11
C LYS A 64 -7.66 11.13 11.37
N ARG A 65 -8.66 12.02 11.33
CA ARG A 65 -9.48 12.38 12.50
C ARG A 65 -10.69 11.46 12.68
N SER A 66 -11.30 11.01 11.59
CA SER A 66 -12.62 10.37 11.63
C SER A 66 -12.73 9.00 10.96
N TYR A 67 -11.75 8.58 10.15
CA TYR A 67 -11.86 7.35 9.36
C TYR A 67 -10.48 6.77 8.99
N LYS A 68 -9.86 6.04 9.93
CA LYS A 68 -8.54 5.41 9.74
C LYS A 68 -8.68 4.02 9.12
N PHE A 69 -9.17 3.98 7.89
CA PHE A 69 -9.31 2.73 7.13
C PHE A 69 -7.96 2.23 6.59
N GLU A 70 -7.96 1.05 5.97
CA GLU A 70 -6.76 0.34 5.50
C GLU A 70 -5.75 1.21 4.74
N TYR A 71 -6.18 2.00 3.74
CA TYR A 71 -5.30 2.90 2.99
C TYR A 71 -4.53 3.85 3.91
N TYR A 72 -5.24 4.43 4.89
CA TYR A 72 -4.65 5.37 5.83
C TYR A 72 -3.52 4.69 6.62
N ILE A 73 -3.78 3.48 7.13
CA ILE A 73 -2.82 2.72 7.93
C ILE A 73 -1.63 2.27 7.06
N LYS A 74 -1.86 1.80 5.83
CA LYS A 74 -0.79 1.51 4.87
C LYS A 74 0.09 2.74 4.66
N ASN A 75 -0.51 3.92 4.59
CA ASN A 75 0.21 5.16 4.32
C ASN A 75 1.05 5.59 5.53
N VAL A 76 0.57 5.34 6.75
CA VAL A 76 1.38 5.48 7.98
C VAL A 76 2.56 4.50 7.98
N ILE A 77 2.38 3.24 7.53
CA ILE A 77 3.47 2.27 7.40
C ILE A 77 4.52 2.76 6.38
N ALA A 78 4.07 3.23 5.21
CA ALA A 78 4.95 3.77 4.19
C ALA A 78 5.75 4.99 4.70
N GLU A 79 5.09 5.95 5.35
CA GLU A 79 5.74 7.15 5.87
C GLU A 79 6.67 6.83 7.05
N LYS A 80 6.18 6.15 8.08
CA LYS A 80 6.89 6.01 9.36
C LYS A 80 7.88 4.85 9.40
N ILE A 81 7.62 3.79 8.64
CA ILE A 81 8.48 2.61 8.63
C ILE A 81 9.36 2.61 7.38
N LEU A 82 8.78 2.60 6.17
CA LEU A 82 9.58 2.54 4.95
C LEU A 82 10.50 3.78 4.82
N LEU A 83 9.92 4.97 4.77
CA LEU A 83 10.68 6.22 4.57
C LEU A 83 11.35 6.72 5.86
N GLY A 84 10.70 6.51 7.01
CA GLY A 84 11.19 6.97 8.31
C GLY A 84 12.35 6.16 8.88
N ARG A 85 12.55 4.91 8.44
CA ARG A 85 13.60 4.02 8.98
C ARG A 85 14.60 3.52 7.94
N TYR A 86 14.25 3.55 6.66
CA TYR A 86 15.06 2.94 5.60
C TYR A 86 15.24 3.88 4.40
N SER A 87 16.28 3.61 3.63
CA SER A 87 16.43 4.21 2.30
C SER A 87 15.67 3.37 1.26
N LEU A 88 15.03 4.04 0.29
CA LEU A 88 14.43 3.40 -0.89
C LEU A 88 15.47 2.69 -1.79
N ASN A 89 16.76 2.92 -1.58
CA ASN A 89 17.83 2.15 -2.21
C ASN A 89 17.97 0.74 -1.61
N THR A 90 17.68 0.63 -0.30
CA THR A 90 17.89 -0.59 0.49
C THR A 90 16.61 -1.37 0.72
N ALA A 91 15.46 -0.70 0.71
CA ALA A 91 14.15 -1.25 1.03
C ALA A 91 13.12 -1.04 -0.10
N THR A 92 12.19 -1.98 -0.24
CA THR A 92 10.96 -1.79 -1.03
C THR A 92 9.74 -2.14 -0.18
N LEU A 93 8.58 -1.58 -0.54
CA LEU A 93 7.29 -1.90 0.03
C LEU A 93 6.40 -2.52 -1.03
N LEU A 94 5.77 -3.64 -0.69
CA LEU A 94 4.83 -4.36 -1.52
C LEU A 94 3.51 -4.39 -0.77
N ASN A 95 2.47 -3.81 -1.36
CA ASN A 95 1.13 -4.03 -0.84
C ASN A 95 0.54 -5.25 -1.52
N GLU A 96 -0.49 -5.83 -0.90
CA GLU A 96 -1.34 -6.78 -1.58
C GLU A 96 -0.58 -8.06 -2.03
N PHE A 97 0.41 -8.51 -1.24
CA PHE A 97 1.27 -9.65 -1.57
C PHE A 97 0.56 -10.98 -1.26
N ARG A 98 0.27 -11.77 -2.29
CA ARG A 98 -0.41 -13.08 -2.15
C ARG A 98 0.48 -14.09 -1.41
N VAL A 99 -0.10 -14.82 -0.47
CA VAL A 99 0.52 -15.90 0.32
C VAL A 99 -0.50 -17.02 0.49
N GLY A 100 -0.42 -18.04 -0.39
CA GLY A 100 -1.48 -19.05 -0.50
C GLY A 100 -2.84 -18.39 -0.79
N GLU A 101 -3.84 -18.69 0.03
CA GLU A 101 -5.19 -18.11 -0.04
C GLU A 101 -5.31 -16.73 0.64
N SER A 102 -4.25 -16.28 1.32
CA SER A 102 -4.20 -14.99 2.01
C SER A 102 -3.48 -13.93 1.17
N LYS A 103 -3.63 -12.67 1.58
CA LYS A 103 -3.00 -11.53 0.92
C LYS A 103 -2.50 -10.58 1.99
N ALA A 104 -1.19 -10.48 2.12
CA ALA A 104 -0.54 -9.61 3.07
C ALA A 104 -0.74 -8.15 2.64
N ASP A 105 -1.29 -7.33 3.54
CA ASP A 105 -1.65 -5.94 3.23
C ASP A 105 -0.41 -5.10 2.89
N SER A 106 0.68 -5.29 3.64
CA SER A 106 1.90 -4.52 3.46
C SER A 106 3.15 -5.32 3.85
N VAL A 107 4.11 -5.42 2.94
CA VAL A 107 5.36 -6.18 3.12
C VAL A 107 6.55 -5.27 2.83
N ILE A 108 7.47 -5.13 3.78
CA ILE A 108 8.74 -4.43 3.58
C ILE A 108 9.84 -5.45 3.38
N LEU A 109 10.61 -5.29 2.30
CA LEU A 109 11.81 -6.08 2.02
C LEU A 109 13.04 -5.17 2.08
N ASN A 110 13.86 -5.31 3.12
CA ASN A 110 15.06 -4.50 3.34
C ASN A 110 16.33 -5.35 3.62
N GLY A 111 16.30 -6.61 3.18
CA GLY A 111 17.25 -7.66 3.59
C GLY A 111 16.61 -8.65 4.57
N ILE A 112 15.58 -8.22 5.27
CA ILE A 112 14.62 -9.04 6.02
C ILE A 112 13.25 -8.83 5.40
N SER A 113 12.45 -9.88 5.32
CA SER A 113 11.06 -9.81 4.87
C SER A 113 10.12 -9.63 6.05
N THR A 114 9.52 -8.43 6.16
CA THR A 114 8.60 -8.11 7.25
C THR A 114 7.20 -7.88 6.71
N CYS A 115 6.24 -8.71 7.13
CA CYS A 115 4.83 -8.57 6.85
C CYS A 115 4.13 -7.74 7.94
N TYR A 116 3.19 -6.91 7.51
CA TYR A 116 2.27 -6.12 8.32
C TYR A 116 0.84 -6.39 7.84
N GLU A 117 0.10 -7.17 8.62
CA GLU A 117 -1.34 -7.35 8.45
C GLU A 117 -2.07 -6.22 9.19
N ILE A 118 -3.01 -5.56 8.54
CA ILE A 118 -3.71 -4.39 9.04
C ILE A 118 -5.10 -4.80 9.51
N LYS A 119 -5.44 -4.41 10.74
CA LYS A 119 -6.80 -4.53 11.29
C LYS A 119 -7.25 -3.17 11.79
N SER A 120 -7.90 -2.42 10.91
CA SER A 120 -8.56 -1.15 11.24
C SER A 120 -9.73 -1.39 12.20
N GLU A 121 -10.29 -0.30 12.74
CA GLU A 121 -11.48 -0.35 13.59
C GLU A 121 -12.74 -0.88 12.87
N TYR A 122 -12.71 -0.96 11.54
CA TYR A 122 -13.83 -1.43 10.70
C TYR A 122 -13.69 -2.89 10.27
N ASP A 123 -12.54 -3.53 10.54
CA ASP A 123 -12.25 -4.87 10.06
C ASP A 123 -12.78 -5.97 10.99
N SER A 124 -13.22 -7.08 10.41
CA SER A 124 -13.42 -8.31 11.16
C SER A 124 -12.09 -9.01 11.45
N LEU A 125 -11.99 -9.63 12.62
CA LEU A 125 -10.83 -10.44 13.00
C LEU A 125 -10.97 -11.92 12.64
N ASN A 126 -12.09 -12.35 12.04
CA ASN A 126 -12.41 -13.76 11.81
C ASN A 126 -11.38 -14.51 10.95
N ARG A 127 -10.63 -13.80 10.09
CA ARG A 127 -9.60 -14.40 9.22
C ARG A 127 -8.19 -14.25 9.76
N LEU A 128 -8.00 -13.51 10.85
CA LEU A 128 -6.67 -13.10 11.31
C LEU A 128 -5.77 -14.30 11.60
N GLU A 129 -6.29 -15.31 12.29
CA GLU A 129 -5.52 -16.52 12.63
C GLU A 129 -4.99 -17.25 11.37
N LEU A 130 -5.87 -17.49 10.40
CA LEU A 130 -5.50 -18.12 9.13
C LEU A 130 -4.46 -17.29 8.36
N GLN A 131 -4.64 -15.97 8.32
CA GLN A 131 -3.70 -15.05 7.68
C GLN A 131 -2.32 -15.12 8.34
N LEU A 132 -2.26 -15.01 9.67
CA LEU A 132 -1.00 -15.08 10.42
C LEU A 132 -0.30 -16.43 10.24
N SER A 133 -1.04 -17.53 10.29
CA SER A 133 -0.49 -18.87 10.05
C SER A 133 0.12 -19.02 8.64
N SER A 134 -0.46 -18.36 7.64
CA SER A 134 0.06 -18.36 6.26
C SER A 134 1.32 -17.52 6.13
N TYR A 135 1.33 -16.33 6.75
CA TYR A 135 2.46 -15.40 6.65
C TYR A 135 3.71 -15.89 7.38
N LEU A 136 3.55 -16.55 8.52
CA LEU A 136 4.66 -17.12 9.30
C LEU A 136 5.45 -18.18 8.53
N LYS A 137 4.84 -18.81 7.51
CA LYS A 137 5.49 -19.83 6.67
C LYS A 137 6.50 -19.27 5.68
N ILE A 138 6.46 -17.96 5.36
CA ILE A 138 7.36 -17.38 4.35
C ILE A 138 8.12 -16.14 4.81
N PHE A 139 7.55 -15.32 5.69
CA PHE A 139 8.20 -14.07 6.10
C PHE A 139 9.13 -14.28 7.27
N ASP A 140 10.14 -13.43 7.37
CA ASP A 140 11.09 -13.45 8.49
C ASP A 140 10.48 -12.85 9.75
N LYS A 141 9.61 -11.83 9.59
CA LYS A 141 8.86 -11.20 10.66
C LYS A 141 7.42 -10.97 10.23
N VAL A 142 6.48 -11.21 11.13
CA VAL A 142 5.05 -10.94 10.92
C VAL A 142 4.57 -10.02 12.04
N ASN A 143 3.85 -8.97 11.66
CA ASN A 143 3.24 -8.02 12.59
C ASN A 143 1.76 -7.86 12.27
N VAL A 144 0.96 -7.59 13.29
CA VAL A 144 -0.37 -7.00 13.15
C VAL A 144 -0.30 -5.53 13.49
N VAL A 145 -0.82 -4.67 12.61
CA VAL A 145 -1.02 -3.25 12.87
C VAL A 145 -2.50 -3.02 13.16
N THR A 146 -2.83 -2.55 14.35
CA THR A 146 -4.22 -2.44 14.78
C THR A 146 -4.52 -1.16 15.57
N THR A 147 -5.79 -0.88 15.78
CA THR A 147 -6.27 0.25 16.59
C THR A 147 -6.56 -0.18 18.03
N GLU A 148 -6.77 0.78 18.92
CA GLU A 148 -7.08 0.52 20.34
C GLU A 148 -8.27 -0.45 20.51
N GLY A 149 -9.33 -0.29 19.72
CA GLY A 149 -10.54 -1.11 19.84
C GLY A 149 -10.36 -2.60 19.52
N HIS A 150 -9.33 -2.96 18.75
CA HIS A 150 -9.01 -4.34 18.40
C HIS A 150 -7.81 -4.91 19.16
N LEU A 151 -7.05 -4.09 19.89
CA LEU A 151 -5.80 -4.49 20.53
C LEU A 151 -5.96 -5.75 21.40
N GLY A 152 -6.86 -5.72 22.38
CA GLY A 152 -7.03 -6.85 23.31
C GLY A 152 -7.54 -8.14 22.67
N LYS A 153 -8.20 -8.07 21.49
CA LYS A 153 -8.57 -9.26 20.72
C LYS A 153 -7.41 -9.77 19.88
N VAL A 154 -6.65 -8.87 19.26
CA VAL A 154 -5.44 -9.20 18.50
C VAL A 154 -4.40 -9.87 19.39
N GLU A 155 -4.20 -9.40 20.62
CA GLU A 155 -3.27 -10.02 21.59
C GLU A 155 -3.61 -11.49 21.90
N LYS A 156 -4.91 -11.83 21.91
CA LYS A 156 -5.38 -13.20 22.16
C LYS A 156 -5.28 -14.10 20.93
N ILE A 157 -5.46 -13.55 19.73
CA ILE A 157 -5.44 -14.31 18.47
C ILE A 157 -4.01 -14.48 17.96
N ALA A 158 -3.18 -13.45 18.06
CA ALA A 158 -1.86 -13.43 17.45
C ALA A 158 -0.86 -14.28 18.26
N PRO A 159 -0.18 -15.27 17.64
CA PRO A 159 0.87 -16.05 18.28
C PRO A 159 1.97 -15.18 18.89
N GLU A 160 2.68 -15.67 19.90
CA GLU A 160 3.71 -14.91 20.62
C GLU A 160 4.83 -14.39 19.70
N SER A 161 5.19 -15.15 18.66
CA SER A 161 6.18 -14.75 17.65
C SER A 161 5.75 -13.56 16.78
N VAL A 162 4.44 -13.27 16.71
CA VAL A 162 3.88 -12.17 15.91
C VAL A 162 3.90 -10.86 16.69
N GLY A 163 4.49 -9.83 16.09
CA GLY A 163 4.53 -8.48 16.65
C GLY A 163 3.18 -7.80 16.59
N ILE A 164 2.92 -6.87 17.51
CA ILE A 164 1.70 -6.07 17.56
C ILE A 164 2.10 -4.61 17.61
N LEU A 165 1.71 -3.87 16.58
CA LEU A 165 1.85 -2.42 16.50
C LEU A 165 0.47 -1.79 16.68
N ARG A 166 0.35 -0.93 17.70
CA ARG A 166 -0.86 -0.12 17.88
C ARG A 166 -0.68 1.22 17.15
N LEU A 167 -1.62 1.55 16.27
CA LEU A 167 -1.79 2.89 15.71
C LEU A 167 -2.54 3.78 16.72
N GLY A 168 -1.79 4.65 17.38
CA GLY A 168 -2.32 5.59 18.35
C GLY A 168 -2.86 6.89 17.75
N LYS A 169 -3.05 7.89 18.62
CA LYS A 169 -3.31 9.27 18.22
C LYS A 169 -2.07 9.83 17.50
N ASN A 170 -2.28 10.80 16.59
CA ASN A 170 -1.21 11.48 15.85
C ASN A 170 -0.27 10.58 15.02
N ASP A 171 -0.74 9.40 14.61
CA ASP A 171 -0.02 8.45 13.73
C ASP A 171 1.23 7.84 14.38
N VAL A 172 1.26 7.80 15.71
CA VAL A 172 2.29 7.09 16.46
C VAL A 172 2.02 5.59 16.36
N LEU A 173 2.95 4.85 15.78
CA LEU A 173 2.98 3.39 15.82
C LEU A 173 3.77 2.94 17.06
N THR A 174 3.06 2.45 18.07
CA THR A 174 3.67 1.91 19.31
C THR A 174 3.80 0.40 19.19
N ALA A 175 4.99 -0.14 19.40
CA ALA A 175 5.16 -1.59 19.53
C ALA A 175 4.66 -2.02 20.91
N ILE A 176 3.54 -2.76 20.94
CA ILE A 176 3.01 -3.39 22.15
C ILE A 176 3.75 -4.69 22.41
N ARG A 177 4.01 -5.45 21.34
CA ARG A 177 4.85 -6.65 21.35
C ARG A 177 5.76 -6.63 20.12
N PRO A 178 7.08 -6.83 20.25
CA PRO A 178 7.97 -6.92 19.09
C PRO A 178 7.78 -8.26 18.35
N ALA A 179 7.89 -8.25 17.02
CA ALA A 179 7.93 -9.49 16.23
C ALA A 179 9.27 -10.21 16.39
N SER A 180 9.21 -11.53 16.54
CA SER A 180 10.38 -12.41 16.55
C SER A 180 10.85 -12.70 15.13
N LEU A 181 12.16 -12.95 14.97
CA LEU A 181 12.70 -13.47 13.73
C LEU A 181 12.31 -14.95 13.60
N SER A 182 11.79 -15.35 12.45
CA SER A 182 11.41 -16.74 12.19
C SER A 182 12.63 -17.65 12.14
N SER A 183 12.60 -18.70 12.97
CA SER A 183 13.51 -19.86 12.90
C SER A 183 12.90 -21.03 12.12
N GLU A 184 11.63 -20.93 11.72
CA GLU A 184 10.92 -22.00 11.06
C GLU A 184 11.38 -22.18 9.61
N PRO A 185 11.40 -23.42 9.08
CA PRO A 185 11.63 -23.66 7.67
C PRO A 185 10.62 -22.89 6.81
N MET A 186 11.10 -22.29 5.72
CA MET A 186 10.24 -21.64 4.74
C MET A 186 9.45 -22.69 3.97
N ASP A 187 8.13 -22.50 3.88
CA ASP A 187 7.27 -23.33 3.04
C ASP A 187 7.46 -22.96 1.57
N VAL A 188 8.21 -23.81 0.85
CA VAL A 188 8.55 -23.60 -0.57
C VAL A 188 7.31 -23.62 -1.47
N ASP A 189 6.28 -24.38 -1.11
CA ASP A 189 5.09 -24.50 -1.95
C ASP A 189 4.29 -23.20 -1.93
N ILE A 190 4.12 -22.63 -0.73
CA ILE A 190 3.49 -21.33 -0.56
C ILE A 190 4.35 -20.22 -1.16
N LEU A 191 5.68 -20.27 -0.98
CA LEU A 191 6.58 -19.32 -1.61
C LEU A 191 6.42 -19.34 -3.14
N MET A 192 6.49 -20.53 -3.76
CA MET A 192 6.35 -20.69 -5.21
C MET A 192 5.02 -20.16 -5.74
N ALA A 193 3.92 -20.37 -5.01
CA ALA A 193 2.60 -19.83 -5.34
C ALA A 193 2.51 -18.29 -5.19
N SER A 194 3.42 -17.68 -4.43
CA SER A 194 3.46 -16.23 -4.17
C SER A 194 4.33 -15.46 -5.18
N LEU A 195 5.23 -16.16 -5.89
CA LEU A 195 6.19 -15.58 -6.82
C LEU A 195 5.66 -15.54 -8.25
N ARG A 196 6.02 -14.48 -8.98
CA ARG A 196 5.84 -14.42 -10.44
C ARG A 196 6.84 -15.32 -11.14
N ARG A 197 6.54 -15.70 -12.39
CA ARG A 197 7.43 -16.55 -13.22
C ARG A 197 8.87 -16.10 -13.24
N ASN A 198 9.10 -14.83 -13.55
CA ASN A 198 10.45 -14.28 -13.58
C ASN A 198 11.14 -14.28 -12.20
N GLU A 199 10.38 -14.23 -11.11
CA GLU A 199 10.89 -14.22 -9.74
C GLU A 199 11.34 -15.61 -9.30
N TYR A 200 10.51 -16.65 -9.46
CA TYR A 200 10.96 -18.00 -9.10
C TYR A 200 12.11 -18.50 -9.99
N LEU A 201 12.13 -18.13 -11.28
CA LEU A 201 13.25 -18.47 -12.17
C LEU A 201 14.54 -17.78 -11.72
N SER A 202 14.47 -16.50 -11.35
CA SER A 202 15.62 -15.77 -10.82
C SER A 202 16.11 -16.36 -9.50
N LEU A 203 15.20 -16.80 -8.64
CA LEU A 203 15.51 -17.42 -7.35
C LEU A 203 16.24 -18.76 -7.54
N VAL A 204 15.76 -19.61 -8.44
CA VAL A 204 16.42 -20.86 -8.80
C VAL A 204 17.80 -20.61 -9.42
N TYR A 205 17.91 -19.66 -10.35
CA TYR A 205 19.20 -19.32 -10.93
C TYR A 205 20.20 -18.83 -9.87
N GLU A 206 19.77 -17.97 -8.95
CA GLU A 206 20.62 -17.42 -7.89
C GLU A 206 21.11 -18.50 -6.90
N LEU A 207 20.26 -19.48 -6.59
CA LEU A 207 20.55 -20.49 -5.56
C LEU A 207 21.16 -21.79 -6.12
N CYS A 208 20.80 -22.15 -7.35
CA CYS A 208 21.17 -23.43 -7.98
C CYS A 208 22.10 -23.25 -9.19
N GLY A 209 22.35 -22.01 -9.65
CA GLY A 209 23.27 -21.69 -10.75
C GLY A 209 22.74 -21.94 -12.16
N GLN A 210 21.60 -22.62 -12.30
CA GLN A 210 21.00 -22.95 -13.60
C GLN A 210 19.48 -22.89 -13.55
N ILE A 211 18.87 -22.49 -14.67
CA ILE A 211 17.44 -22.60 -14.88
C ILE A 211 17.16 -23.96 -15.53
N PRO A 212 16.20 -24.75 -15.05
CA PRO A 212 15.89 -26.04 -15.66
C PRO A 212 15.46 -25.90 -17.13
N VAL A 213 15.89 -26.83 -17.97
CA VAL A 213 15.47 -26.91 -19.37
C VAL A 213 14.23 -27.79 -19.45
N SER A 214 13.06 -27.15 -19.43
CA SER A 214 11.77 -27.84 -19.42
C SER A 214 10.76 -27.16 -20.32
N THR A 215 9.66 -27.87 -20.61
CA THR A 215 8.48 -27.28 -21.24
C THR A 215 7.88 -26.20 -20.36
N ASN A 216 7.08 -25.30 -20.94
CA ASN A 216 6.46 -24.20 -20.20
C ASN A 216 5.60 -24.65 -19.02
N THR A 217 5.04 -25.85 -19.06
CA THR A 217 4.23 -26.47 -17.99
C THR A 217 5.09 -27.15 -16.94
N GLY A 218 6.19 -27.82 -17.31
CA GLY A 218 7.08 -28.52 -16.36
C GLY A 218 8.02 -27.61 -15.56
N ILE A 219 8.32 -26.41 -16.07
CA ILE A 219 9.27 -25.48 -15.45
C ILE A 219 8.91 -25.12 -14.00
N TYR A 220 7.63 -25.03 -13.66
CA TYR A 220 7.18 -24.66 -12.31
C TYR A 220 7.51 -25.76 -11.29
N ASP A 221 7.21 -27.01 -11.63
CA ASP A 221 7.42 -28.15 -10.74
C ASP A 221 8.91 -28.49 -10.56
N GLU A 222 9.71 -28.32 -11.61
CA GLU A 222 11.17 -28.48 -11.53
C GLU A 222 11.79 -27.39 -10.64
N CYS A 223 11.39 -26.12 -10.82
CA CYS A 223 11.83 -25.03 -9.95
C CYS A 223 11.43 -25.28 -8.49
N ARG A 224 10.20 -25.73 -8.25
CA ARG A 224 9.70 -26.07 -6.92
C ARG A 224 10.51 -27.20 -6.28
N THR A 225 10.83 -28.24 -7.03
CA THR A 225 11.64 -29.38 -6.56
C THR A 225 13.04 -28.94 -6.19
N LEU A 226 13.67 -28.10 -7.02
CA LEU A 226 14.99 -27.55 -6.71
C LEU A 226 14.98 -26.71 -5.44
N LEU A 227 14.03 -25.79 -5.30
CA LEU A 227 13.96 -24.92 -4.12
C LEU A 227 13.66 -25.68 -2.82
N ARG A 228 12.95 -26.81 -2.87
CA ARG A 228 12.74 -27.70 -1.71
C ARG A 228 14.03 -28.30 -1.15
N SER A 229 15.07 -28.41 -1.97
CA SER A 229 16.39 -28.89 -1.53
C SER A 229 17.27 -27.78 -0.94
N VAL A 230 16.84 -26.52 -1.01
CA VAL A 230 17.62 -25.38 -0.53
C VAL A 230 17.31 -25.09 0.94
N ASP A 231 18.37 -24.91 1.73
CA ASP A 231 18.25 -24.45 3.12
C ASP A 231 17.51 -23.09 3.21
N SER A 232 16.55 -23.01 4.13
CA SER A 232 15.79 -21.79 4.41
C SER A 232 16.69 -20.60 4.78
N ALA A 233 17.83 -20.83 5.43
CA ALA A 233 18.81 -19.79 5.74
C ALA A 233 19.41 -19.12 4.49
N LYS A 234 19.48 -19.85 3.37
CA LYS A 234 19.89 -19.31 2.05
C LYS A 234 18.70 -18.77 1.26
N LEU A 235 17.54 -19.44 1.36
CA LEU A 235 16.33 -19.10 0.62
C LEU A 235 15.74 -17.75 1.04
N ARG A 236 15.62 -17.48 2.34
CA ARG A 236 15.08 -16.21 2.91
C ARG A 236 15.76 -14.94 2.35
N PRO A 237 17.09 -14.79 2.42
CA PRO A 237 17.75 -13.60 1.89
C PRO A 237 17.71 -13.53 0.36
N ALA A 238 17.75 -14.68 -0.35
CA ALA A 238 17.61 -14.71 -1.81
C ALA A 238 16.20 -14.28 -2.26
N PHE A 239 15.15 -14.76 -1.59
CA PHE A 239 13.78 -14.30 -1.78
C PHE A 239 13.68 -12.77 -1.65
N CYS A 240 14.21 -12.22 -0.56
CA CYS A 240 14.23 -10.77 -0.35
C CYS A 240 14.92 -10.02 -1.49
N ARG A 241 16.11 -10.48 -1.93
CA ARG A 241 16.87 -9.83 -3.02
C ARG A 241 16.13 -9.89 -4.35
N VAL A 242 15.66 -11.08 -4.74
CA VAL A 242 14.99 -11.31 -6.01
C VAL A 242 13.71 -10.47 -6.11
N VAL A 243 12.85 -10.51 -5.10
CA VAL A 243 11.58 -9.79 -5.13
C VAL A 243 11.79 -8.28 -5.01
N LYS A 244 12.78 -7.83 -4.21
CA LYS A 244 13.14 -6.40 -4.17
C LYS A 244 13.63 -5.90 -5.53
N LYS A 245 14.43 -6.70 -6.25
CA LYS A 245 14.95 -6.36 -7.58
C LYS A 245 13.82 -6.30 -8.62
N SER A 246 12.90 -7.27 -8.61
CA SER A 246 11.79 -7.33 -9.58
C SER A 246 10.66 -6.33 -9.30
N ARG A 247 10.48 -5.92 -8.04
CA ARG A 247 9.40 -5.03 -7.59
C ARG A 247 9.97 -3.75 -6.94
N LYS A 248 10.98 -3.18 -7.60
CA LYS A 248 11.62 -1.96 -7.13
C LYS A 248 10.66 -0.78 -7.21
N ILE A 249 10.62 0.02 -6.14
CA ILE A 249 9.92 1.31 -6.12
C ILE A 249 10.70 2.33 -6.94
N ASP A 250 9.95 3.13 -7.69
CA ASP A 250 10.48 4.31 -8.37
C ASP A 250 10.74 5.43 -7.36
N LYS A 251 11.99 5.48 -6.87
CA LYS A 251 12.43 6.43 -5.86
C LYS A 251 12.15 7.88 -6.25
N GLY A 252 12.50 8.25 -7.48
CA GLY A 252 12.31 9.62 -7.97
C GLY A 252 10.85 10.03 -8.00
N TYR A 253 9.95 9.10 -8.34
CA TYR A 253 8.51 9.35 -8.26
C TYR A 253 8.01 9.47 -6.81
N VAL A 254 8.35 8.52 -5.94
CA VAL A 254 7.82 8.47 -4.56
C VAL A 254 8.29 9.66 -3.71
N GLU A 255 9.54 10.11 -3.88
CA GLU A 255 10.07 11.26 -3.13
C GLU A 255 9.40 12.59 -3.52
N ASN A 256 8.79 12.66 -4.70
CA ASN A 256 8.07 13.85 -5.18
C ASN A 256 6.55 13.80 -4.94
N LEU A 257 6.03 12.69 -4.39
CA LEU A 257 4.61 12.58 -4.03
C LEU A 257 4.32 13.28 -2.69
N PRO A 258 3.15 13.92 -2.56
CA PRO A 258 2.67 14.34 -1.25
C PRO A 258 2.50 13.12 -0.35
N LYS A 259 2.73 13.29 0.95
CA LYS A 259 2.63 12.21 1.94
C LYS A 259 1.29 11.48 1.87
N SER A 260 0.20 12.19 1.60
CA SER A 260 -1.15 11.64 1.45
C SER A 260 -1.29 10.63 0.30
N LEU A 261 -0.34 10.58 -0.64
CA LEU A 261 -0.37 9.73 -1.84
C LEU A 261 0.71 8.66 -1.91
N LEU A 262 1.56 8.49 -0.88
CA LEU A 262 2.68 7.55 -0.92
C LEU A 262 2.23 6.13 -1.27
N VAL A 263 1.20 5.62 -0.59
CA VAL A 263 0.67 4.28 -0.88
C VAL A 263 0.02 4.19 -2.24
N ALA A 264 -0.72 5.22 -2.66
CA ALA A 264 -1.32 5.24 -3.99
C ALA A 264 -0.24 5.13 -5.08
N GLY A 265 0.87 5.85 -4.94
CA GLY A 265 1.99 5.81 -5.87
C GLY A 265 2.78 4.50 -5.87
N ILE A 266 2.78 3.76 -4.75
CA ILE A 266 3.44 2.45 -4.63
C ILE A 266 2.53 1.32 -5.12
N GLU A 267 1.26 1.34 -4.72
CA GLU A 267 0.31 0.25 -4.92
C GLU A 267 -0.24 0.22 -6.34
N TYR A 268 -0.59 1.38 -6.89
CA TYR A 268 -1.15 1.46 -8.22
C TYR A 268 -0.01 1.48 -9.23
N ARG A 269 0.03 0.47 -10.11
CA ARG A 269 0.89 0.47 -11.28
C ARG A 269 0.42 1.54 -12.25
N VAL A 270 0.81 2.78 -11.98
CA VAL A 270 0.65 3.91 -12.88
C VAL A 270 1.75 3.81 -13.93
N PRO A 271 1.42 3.77 -15.25
CA PRO A 271 2.43 3.81 -16.31
C PRO A 271 3.36 5.01 -16.13
N VAL A 272 4.62 4.89 -16.59
CA VAL A 272 5.64 5.94 -16.39
C VAL A 272 5.17 7.31 -16.87
N ALA A 273 4.50 7.38 -18.02
CA ALA A 273 3.93 8.62 -18.54
C ALA A 273 2.87 9.23 -17.59
N SER A 274 1.98 8.39 -17.07
CA SER A 274 0.92 8.81 -16.15
C SER A 274 1.45 9.24 -14.77
N LYS A 275 2.64 8.79 -14.36
CA LYS A 275 3.30 9.26 -13.12
C LYS A 275 3.70 10.73 -13.21
N ALA A 276 4.36 11.10 -14.32
CA ALA A 276 4.75 12.48 -14.58
C ALA A 276 3.52 13.38 -14.69
N GLN A 277 2.49 12.90 -15.40
CA GLN A 277 1.23 13.64 -15.55
C GLN A 277 0.52 13.83 -14.21
N LEU A 278 0.48 12.81 -13.34
CA LEU A 278 -0.08 12.96 -11.99
C LEU A 278 0.65 14.07 -11.23
N LEU A 279 1.98 14.05 -11.18
CA LEU A 279 2.76 15.06 -10.46
C LEU A 279 2.50 16.48 -10.98
N GLN A 280 2.39 16.65 -12.30
CA GLN A 280 2.01 17.94 -12.90
C GLN A 280 0.59 18.34 -12.53
N ASN A 281 -0.36 17.41 -12.64
CA ASN A 281 -1.77 17.66 -12.39
C ASN A 281 -2.06 17.98 -10.91
N LEU A 282 -1.27 17.44 -9.98
CA LEU A 282 -1.32 17.82 -8.56
C LEU A 282 -1.07 19.32 -8.34
N LYS A 283 -0.34 19.99 -9.24
CA LYS A 283 -0.02 21.42 -9.16
C LYS A 283 -0.98 22.33 -9.91
N ILE A 284 -2.03 21.78 -10.54
CA ILE A 284 -3.08 22.60 -11.17
C ILE A 284 -3.91 23.28 -10.08
N HIS A 285 -4.17 24.58 -10.28
CA HIS A 285 -4.91 25.41 -9.35
C HIS A 285 -6.34 25.68 -9.83
N PHE A 286 -7.27 25.77 -8.89
CA PHE A 286 -8.66 26.13 -9.10
C PHE A 286 -9.06 27.26 -8.14
N SER A 287 -10.08 28.03 -8.53
CA SER A 287 -10.69 29.05 -7.67
C SER A 287 -12.02 28.55 -7.11
N LYS A 288 -12.33 28.91 -5.86
CA LYS A 288 -13.64 28.65 -5.25
C LYS A 288 -14.80 29.30 -6.02
N GLU A 289 -14.57 30.45 -6.64
CA GLU A 289 -15.58 31.14 -7.45
C GLU A 289 -16.01 30.27 -8.64
N ALA A 290 -15.05 29.58 -9.27
CA ALA A 290 -15.30 28.68 -10.39
C ALA A 290 -16.01 27.37 -9.98
N LEU A 291 -15.91 26.96 -8.70
CA LEU A 291 -16.66 25.80 -8.17
C LEU A 291 -18.16 26.11 -7.99
N CYS A 292 -18.50 27.36 -7.64
CA CYS A 292 -19.87 27.78 -7.35
C CYS A 292 -20.71 28.00 -8.61
N THR A 293 -20.06 28.17 -9.77
CA THR A 293 -20.69 28.31 -11.08
C THR A 293 -20.57 26.99 -11.84
N THR A 294 -21.65 26.23 -12.04
CA THR A 294 -21.64 25.11 -13.00
C THR A 294 -22.67 25.34 -14.12
N PRO A 295 -22.42 24.84 -15.37
CA PRO A 295 -21.29 24.03 -15.82
C PRO A 295 -20.33 24.74 -16.80
N TYR A 296 -19.04 24.47 -16.60
CA TYR A 296 -17.91 24.41 -17.55
C TYR A 296 -17.94 25.30 -18.81
N SER A 297 -17.16 26.40 -18.77
CA SER A 297 -16.52 26.95 -19.97
C SER A 297 -15.02 27.16 -19.67
N ARG A 298 -14.18 26.34 -20.31
CA ARG A 298 -12.72 26.46 -20.24
C ARG A 298 -12.32 27.80 -20.87
N ARG A 299 -11.62 28.66 -20.12
CA ARG A 299 -10.78 29.71 -20.71
C ARG A 299 -9.32 29.26 -20.62
N SER A 300 -8.78 28.87 -21.76
CA SER A 300 -7.34 28.80 -21.99
C SER A 300 -6.80 30.23 -22.04
N VAL A 301 -5.92 30.59 -21.12
CA VAL A 301 -5.12 31.82 -21.23
C VAL A 301 -3.76 31.40 -21.76
N THR A 302 -3.58 31.58 -23.07
CA THR A 302 -2.27 31.66 -23.70
C THR A 302 -1.68 33.04 -23.44
N ASN A 303 -0.42 33.08 -23.01
CA ASN A 303 0.55 34.10 -23.42
C ASN A 303 1.82 33.36 -23.82
#